data_AF-A0A352WQN7-F1
#
_entry.id   AF-A0A352WQN7-F1
#
_cell.length_a   1.000
_cell.length_b   1.000
_cell.length_c   1.000
_cell.angle_alpha   90.00
_cell.angle_beta   90.00
_cell.angle_gamma   90.00
#
_symmetry.space_group_name_H-M   'P 1'
#
loop_
_entity.id
_entity.type
_entity.pdbx_description
1 polymer ?
#
loop_
_entity_poly.entity_id
_entity_poly.type
_entity_poly.pdbx_seq_one_letter_code
_entity_poly.pdbx_strand_id
1 'polypeptide(L)' 'LPPAFRSTWRHIMQTKGAQLDILAMRTGTDAASLQKQLHAMELGGWVRRMPGGWYVPLKI' A
#
# COMPACT_ATOMS: atom_id res chain seq x y z
N LEU A 1 11.11 5.51 4.65
CA LEU A 1 9.64 5.46 4.46
C LEU A 1 8.99 6.37 5.50
N PRO A 2 8.10 7.31 5.12
CA PRO A 2 7.35 8.14 6.07
C PRO A 2 6.65 7.32 7.16
N PRO A 3 6.55 7.81 8.41
CA PRO A 3 5.94 7.06 9.50
C PRO A 3 4.49 6.64 9.21
N ALA A 4 3.73 7.50 8.54
CA ALA A 4 2.35 7.25 8.13
C ALA A 4 2.20 6.04 7.19
N PHE A 5 3.26 5.70 6.46
CA PHE A 5 3.28 4.64 5.46
C PHE A 5 3.67 3.29 6.06
N ARG A 6 4.21 3.30 7.28
CA ARG A 6 4.84 2.13 7.91
C ARG A 6 3.82 1.06 8.30
N SER A 7 2.61 1.45 8.70
CA SER A 7 1.51 0.52 9.01
C SER A 7 1.03 -0.19 7.73
N THR A 8 0.68 0.58 6.70
CA THR A 8 0.21 0.08 5.40
C THR A 8 1.25 -0.81 4.74
N TRP A 9 2.52 -0.38 4.72
CA TRP A 9 3.63 -1.15 4.16
C TRP A 9 3.86 -2.47 4.90
N ARG A 10 3.84 -2.46 6.24
CA ARG A 10 3.97 -3.68 7.05
C ARG A 10 2.84 -4.66 6.73
N HIS A 11 1.62 -4.14 6.55
CA HIS A 11 0.47 -4.96 6.22
C HIS A 11 0.59 -5.62 4.85
N ILE A 12 1.04 -4.85 3.85
CA ILE A 12 1.31 -5.35 2.49
C ILE A 12 2.43 -6.39 2.51
N MET A 13 3.49 -6.19 3.31
CA MET A 13 4.54 -7.20 3.52
C MET A 13 4.00 -8.49 4.13
N GLN A 14 3.19 -8.39 5.20
CA GLN A 14 2.62 -9.57 5.88
C GLN A 14 1.67 -10.35 4.98
N THR A 15 0.90 -9.65 4.15
CA THR A 15 -0.08 -10.25 3.21
C THR A 15 0.55 -10.67 1.88
N LYS A 16 1.83 -10.35 1.65
CA LYS A 16 2.52 -10.48 0.35
C LYS A 16 1.80 -9.78 -0.81
N GLY A 17 1.00 -8.77 -0.49
CA GLY A 17 0.17 -8.03 -1.42
C GLY A 17 -1.24 -7.84 -0.90
N ALA A 18 -1.79 -6.66 -1.12
CA ALA A 18 -3.14 -6.32 -0.68
C ALA A 18 -3.83 -5.37 -1.66
N GLN A 19 -5.16 -5.43 -1.68
CA GLN A 19 -5.99 -4.53 -2.46
C GLN A 19 -6.20 -3.20 -1.74
N LEU A 20 -6.37 -2.12 -2.50
CA LEU A 20 -6.63 -0.78 -1.95
C LEU A 20 -7.79 -0.78 -0.96
N ASP A 21 -8.91 -1.41 -1.32
CA ASP A 21 -10.11 -1.47 -0.48
C ASP A 21 -9.88 -2.20 0.84
N ILE A 22 -9.15 -3.32 0.81
CA ILE A 22 -8.79 -4.09 2.01
C ILE A 22 -7.91 -3.24 2.94
N LEU A 23 -6.96 -2.50 2.36
CA LEU A 23 -6.08 -1.62 3.11
C LEU A 23 -6.84 -0.42 3.68
N ALA A 24 -7.75 0.18 2.91
CA ALA A 24 -8.59 1.29 3.34
C ALA A 24 -9.50 0.87 4.51
N MET A 25 -10.16 -0.29 4.40
CA MET A 25 -10.98 -0.85 5.48
C MET A 25 -10.18 -1.13 6.74
N ARG A 26 -8.97 -1.68 6.63
CA ARG A 26 -8.15 -2.02 7.81
C ARG A 26 -7.47 -0.82 8.46
N THR A 27 -7.08 0.17 7.66
CA THR A 27 -6.41 1.38 8.18
C THR A 27 -7.41 2.46 8.59
N GLY A 28 -8.70 2.30 8.28
CA GLY A 28 -9.72 3.33 8.49
C GLY A 28 -9.42 4.61 7.70
N THR A 29 -8.55 4.53 6.70
CA THR A 29 -8.09 5.67 5.91
C THR A 29 -8.86 5.70 4.60
N ASP A 30 -9.28 6.90 4.19
CA ASP A 30 -9.95 7.12 2.91
C ASP A 30 -9.15 6.54 1.74
N ALA A 31 -9.82 5.84 0.83
CA ALA A 31 -9.19 5.14 -0.29
C ALA A 31 -8.41 6.09 -1.21
N ALA A 32 -8.87 7.33 -1.42
CA ALA A 32 -8.18 8.31 -2.25
C ALA A 32 -6.91 8.83 -1.57
N SER A 33 -6.94 9.02 -0.24
CA SER A 33 -5.74 9.36 0.52
C SER A 33 -4.73 8.21 0.49
N LEU A 34 -5.20 6.98 0.69
CA LEU A 34 -4.37 5.78 0.68
C LEU A 34 -3.76 5.52 -0.71
N GLN A 35 -4.52 5.78 -1.78
CA GLN A 35 -4.05 5.68 -3.15
C GLN A 35 -2.90 6.66 -3.43
N LYS A 36 -2.98 7.90 -2.93
CA LYS A 36 -1.88 8.87 -3.03
C LYS A 36 -0.63 8.38 -2.29
N GLN A 37 -0.81 7.78 -1.11
CA GLN A 37 0.31 7.20 -0.35
C GLN A 37 0.96 6.02 -1.09
N LEU A 38 0.14 5.10 -1.63
CA LEU A 38 0.61 3.94 -2.36
C LEU A 38 1.28 4.33 -3.68
N HIS A 39 0.79 5.37 -4.35
CA HIS A 39 1.44 5.92 -5.52
C HIS A 39 2.80 6.54 -5.17
N ALA A 40 2.92 7.26 -4.04
CA ALA A 40 4.22 7.74 -3.56
C ALA A 40 5.18 6.58 -3.19
N MET A 41 4.66 5.49 -2.62
CA MET A 41 5.44 4.27 -2.37
C MET A 41 5.88 3.58 -3.66
N GLU A 42 5.04 3.58 -4.69
CA GLU A 42 5.32 3.02 -6.01
C GLU A 42 6.45 3.79 -6.69
N LEU A 43 6.35 5.12 -6.70
CA LEU A 43 7.42 6.00 -7.20
C LEU A 43 8.73 5.81 -6.43
N GLY A 44 8.66 5.51 -5.13
CA GLY A 44 9.83 5.20 -4.31
C GLY A 44 10.39 3.78 -4.49
N GLY A 45 9.79 2.95 -5.34
CA GLY A 45 10.22 1.57 -5.58
C GLY A 45 9.94 0.60 -4.42
N TRP A 46 8.93 0.90 -3.59
CA TRP A 46 8.54 0.05 -2.46
C TRP A 46 7.42 -0.91 -2.86
N VAL A 47 6.32 -0.42 -3.42
CA VAL A 47 5.22 -1.26 -3.92
C VAL A 47 5.20 -1.26 -5.45
N ARG A 48 4.58 -2.27 -6.03
CA ARG A 48 4.16 -2.27 -7.44
C ARG A 48 2.65 -2.39 -7.50
N ARG A 49 1.99 -1.55 -8.29
CA ARG A 49 0.59 -1.72 -8.61
C ARG A 49 0.42 -2.78 -9.69
N MET A 50 -0.48 -3.73 -9.45
CA MET A 50 -0.93 -4.72 -10.41
C MET A 50 -2.32 -4.35 -10.94
N PRO A 51 -2.68 -4.80 -12.16
CA PRO A 51 -4.04 -4.69 -12.69
C PRO A 51 -5.05 -5.27 -11.69
N GLY A 52 -6.19 -4.61 -11.49
CA GLY A 52 -7.20 -5.02 -10.51
C GLY A 52 -7.08 -4.37 -9.12
N GLY A 53 -6.22 -3.35 -8.97
CA GLY A 53 -6.10 -2.59 -7.72
C GLY A 53 -5.28 -3.28 -6.62
N TRP A 54 -4.45 -4.24 -7.03
CA TRP A 54 -3.53 -4.95 -6.16
C TRP A 54 -2.23 -4.16 -5.98
N TYR A 55 -1.71 -4.14 -4.75
CA TYR A 55 -0.41 -3.56 -4.43
C TYR A 55 0.48 -4.63 -3.80
N VAL A 56 1.60 -4.92 -4.44
CA VAL A 56 2.57 -5.95 -4.04
C VAL A 56 3.87 -5.31 -3.57
N PRO A 57 4.50 -5.78 -2.49
CA PRO A 57 5.78 -5.25 -2.03
C PRO A 57 6.92 -5.71 -2.95
N LEU A 58 7.81 -4.80 -3.32
CA LEU A 58 9.00 -5.07 -4.15
C LEU A 58 10.28 -5.30 -3.33
N LYS A 59 10.36 -4.76 -2.11
CA LYS A 59 11.49 -4.97 -1.19
C LYS A 59 11.06 -5.87 -0.04
N ILE A 60 11.90 -6.85 0.30
CA ILE A 60 11.80 -7.74 1.48
C ILE A 60 12.71 -7.18 2.57
#